data_AF-A0A946G4C8-F1
#
_entry.id   AF-A0A946G4C8-F1
#
_cell.length_a   1.000
_cell.length_b   1.000
_cell.length_c   1.000
_cell.angle_alpha   90.00
_cell.angle_beta   90.00
_cell.angle_gamma   90.00
#
_symmetry.space_group_name_H-M   'P 1'
#
loop_
_entity.id
_entity.type
_entity.pdbx_description
1 polymer ?
#
loop_
_entity_poly.entity_id
_entity_poly.type
_entity_poly.pdbx_seq_one_letter_code
_entity_poly.pdbx_strand_id
1 'polypeptide(L)'
;MTDRIHKVLESWHQIMAGGASEGLRELLSPECTFWSPVVHTPQQGRDITFLYLGAASQVFGTDFRYVRQIIQADSAMLEFECSIEGIHINGVDIIQVENGQITDFKVMVRPLKAVNKVHERMMSMLETMAPSASA
;
A
#
# COMPACT_ATOMS: atom_id res chain seq x y z
N MET A 1 12.46 16.57 -14.00
CA MET A 1 12.35 15.73 -12.77
C MET A 1 10.95 15.15 -12.62
N THR A 2 9.89 15.93 -12.86
CA THR A 2 8.48 15.49 -12.78
C THR A 2 8.11 14.27 -13.64
N ASP A 3 8.80 14.01 -14.75
CA ASP A 3 8.55 12.84 -15.61
C ASP A 3 8.75 11.49 -14.89
N ARG A 4 9.66 11.42 -13.91
CA ARG A 4 9.96 10.16 -13.21
C ARG A 4 8.81 9.69 -12.33
N ILE A 5 8.25 10.59 -11.51
CA ILE A 5 7.12 10.23 -10.65
C ILE A 5 5.89 9.83 -11.46
N HIS A 6 5.63 10.50 -12.60
CA HIS A 6 4.50 10.14 -13.46
C HIS A 6 4.64 8.72 -14.02
N LYS A 7 5.84 8.32 -14.45
CA LYS A 7 6.13 6.94 -14.89
C LYS A 7 5.94 5.92 -13.78
N VAL A 8 6.45 6.20 -12.59
CA VAL A 8 6.27 5.33 -11.42
C VAL A 8 4.79 5.17 -11.07
N LEU A 9 4.03 6.27 -11.08
CA LEU A 9 2.59 6.23 -10.80
C LEU A 9 1.79 5.54 -11.92
N GLU A 10 2.20 5.67 -13.19
CA GLU A 10 1.59 4.94 -14.29
C GLU A 10 1.79 3.43 -14.12
N SER A 11 3.02 2.99 -13.82
CA SER A 11 3.30 1.59 -13.50
C SER A 11 2.53 1.13 -12.27
N TRP A 12 2.49 1.94 -11.20
CA TRP A 12 1.71 1.67 -10.00
C TRP A 12 0.23 1.42 -10.33
N HIS A 13 -0.41 2.32 -11.07
CA HIS A 13 -1.83 2.18 -11.45
C HIS A 13 -2.09 0.94 -12.30
N GLN A 14 -1.20 0.62 -13.24
CA GLN A 14 -1.30 -0.60 -14.05
C GLN A 14 -1.21 -1.87 -13.19
N ILE A 15 -0.27 -1.90 -12.24
CA ILE A 15 -0.08 -3.01 -11.31
C ILE A 15 -1.31 -3.17 -10.42
N MET A 16 -1.83 -2.08 -9.84
CA MET A 16 -2.99 -2.14 -8.96
C MET A 16 -4.27 -2.56 -9.70
N ALA A 17 -4.40 -2.24 -10.99
CA ALA A 17 -5.50 -2.71 -11.83
C ALA A 17 -5.37 -4.20 -12.23
N GLY A 18 -4.14 -4.69 -12.39
CA GLY A 18 -3.84 -6.07 -12.82
C GLY A 18 -3.65 -7.09 -11.69
N GLY A 19 -3.53 -6.63 -10.44
CA GLY A 19 -3.14 -7.44 -9.29
C GLY A 19 -1.63 -7.41 -9.03
N ALA A 20 -1.24 -7.42 -7.75
CA ALA A 20 0.15 -7.34 -7.33
C ALA A 20 0.99 -8.48 -7.98
N SER A 21 2.02 -8.09 -8.74
CA SER A 21 2.93 -8.98 -9.47
C SER A 21 4.39 -8.67 -9.11
N GLU A 22 5.36 -9.40 -9.67
CA GLU A 22 6.79 -9.09 -9.51
C GLU A 22 7.11 -7.64 -9.93
N GLY A 23 6.31 -7.05 -10.85
CA GLY A 23 6.43 -5.64 -11.22
C GLY A 23 6.23 -4.67 -10.06
N LEU A 24 5.39 -5.01 -9.06
CA LEU A 24 5.28 -4.23 -7.83
C LEU A 24 6.59 -4.26 -7.05
N ARG A 25 7.21 -5.43 -6.95
CA ARG A 25 8.46 -5.60 -6.22
C ARG A 25 9.59 -4.78 -6.84
N GLU A 26 9.71 -4.77 -8.17
CA GLU A 26 10.71 -3.95 -8.87
C GLU A 26 10.50 -2.44 -8.69
N LEU A 27 9.25 -2.00 -8.57
CA LEU A 27 8.88 -0.60 -8.35
C LEU A 27 9.29 -0.07 -6.97
N LEU A 28 9.52 -0.96 -6.00
CA LEU A 28 9.92 -0.64 -4.63
C LEU A 28 11.45 -0.60 -4.51
N SER A 29 11.97 0.45 -3.87
CA SER A 29 13.38 0.53 -3.47
C SER A 29 13.74 -0.62 -2.52
N PRO A 30 14.96 -1.17 -2.59
CA PRO A 30 15.45 -2.15 -1.60
C PRO A 30 15.26 -1.70 -0.15
N GLU A 31 15.41 -0.40 0.11
CA GLU A 31 15.30 0.25 1.42
C GLU A 31 13.92 0.90 1.66
N CYS A 32 12.89 0.50 0.89
CA CYS A 32 11.57 1.11 0.99
C CYS A 32 11.01 1.00 2.42
N THR A 33 10.46 2.10 2.94
CA THR A 33 9.79 2.12 4.24
C THR A 33 8.28 2.15 4.06
N PHE A 34 7.60 1.14 4.59
CA PHE A 34 6.15 1.07 4.64
C PHE A 34 5.60 1.53 6.00
N TRP A 35 4.62 2.41 5.96
CA TRP A 35 3.92 2.96 7.12
C TRP A 35 2.47 2.49 7.11
N SER A 36 2.17 1.55 8.00
CA SER A 36 0.86 0.93 8.13
C SER A 36 -0.18 1.91 8.72
N PRO A 37 -1.47 1.78 8.35
CA PRO A 37 -2.54 2.51 9.02
C PRO A 37 -2.88 1.93 10.41
N VAL A 38 -2.22 0.83 10.80
CA VAL A 38 -2.52 0.02 11.99
C VAL A 38 -1.28 -0.25 12.83
N VAL A 39 -0.20 -0.75 12.21
CA VAL A 39 1.05 -1.09 12.91
C VAL A 39 1.89 0.16 13.12
N HIS A 40 2.26 0.44 14.38
CA HIS A 40 3.03 1.63 14.73
C HIS A 40 4.46 1.61 14.21
N THR A 41 5.14 0.46 14.34
CA THR A 41 6.53 0.32 13.91
C THR A 41 6.62 0.34 12.38
N PRO A 42 7.45 1.21 11.79
CA PRO A 42 7.66 1.22 10.34
C PRO A 42 8.27 -0.10 9.87
N GLN A 43 7.86 -0.54 8.68
CA GLN A 43 8.34 -1.79 8.09
C GLN A 43 9.37 -1.44 7.02
N GLN A 44 10.63 -1.82 7.25
CA GLN A 44 11.74 -1.44 6.39
C GLN A 44 12.16 -2.59 5.48
N GLY A 45 12.29 -2.28 4.20
CA GLY A 45 12.73 -3.21 3.17
C GLY A 45 11.66 -3.45 2.11
N ARG A 46 12.12 -3.69 0.89
CA ARG A 46 11.28 -4.02 -0.26
C ARG A 46 10.34 -5.20 -0.01
N ASP A 47 10.88 -6.31 0.49
CA ASP A 47 10.14 -7.57 0.54
C ASP A 47 9.01 -7.52 1.57
N ILE A 48 9.26 -6.91 2.74
CA ILE A 48 8.21 -6.68 3.72
C ILE A 48 7.19 -5.67 3.21
N THR A 49 7.62 -4.59 2.53
CA THR A 49 6.69 -3.62 1.92
C THR A 49 5.78 -4.30 0.89
N PHE A 50 6.35 -5.11 -0.01
CA PHE A 50 5.60 -5.87 -1.01
C PHE A 50 4.54 -6.76 -0.35
N LEU A 51 4.91 -7.47 0.71
CA LEU A 51 3.98 -8.31 1.47
C LEU A 51 2.82 -7.51 2.07
N TYR A 52 3.11 -6.37 2.71
CA TYR A 52 2.06 -5.51 3.28
C TYR A 52 1.12 -4.93 2.22
N LEU A 53 1.64 -4.54 1.05
CA LEU A 53 0.83 -4.06 -0.07
C LEU A 53 -0.02 -5.18 -0.67
N GLY A 54 0.53 -6.39 -0.78
CA GLY A 54 -0.22 -7.59 -1.13
C GLY A 54 -1.38 -7.85 -0.17
N ALA A 55 -1.15 -7.71 1.14
CA ALA A 55 -2.18 -7.77 2.18
C ALA A 55 -3.31 -6.78 1.91
N ALA A 56 -2.93 -5.52 1.75
CA ALA A 56 -3.87 -4.41 1.59
C ALA A 56 -4.77 -4.63 0.36
N SER A 57 -4.19 -5.12 -0.75
CA SER A 57 -4.94 -5.42 -1.97
C SER A 57 -6.02 -6.50 -1.78
N GLN A 58 -5.76 -7.51 -0.92
CA GLN A 58 -6.76 -8.54 -0.59
C GLN A 58 -7.86 -8.01 0.33
N VAL A 59 -7.52 -7.04 1.19
CA VAL A 59 -8.45 -6.47 2.17
C VAL A 59 -9.44 -5.51 1.52
N PHE A 60 -8.99 -4.68 0.58
CA PHE A 60 -9.81 -3.59 0.04
C PHE A 60 -10.81 -4.01 -1.05
N GLY A 61 -10.87 -5.30 -1.41
CA GLY A 61 -11.93 -5.86 -2.24
C GLY A 61 -11.93 -5.35 -3.69
N THR A 62 -13.00 -5.66 -4.42
CA THR A 62 -13.11 -5.36 -5.86
C THR A 62 -13.69 -3.98 -6.17
N ASP A 63 -14.23 -3.28 -5.18
CA ASP A 63 -14.80 -1.94 -5.34
C ASP A 63 -13.79 -0.81 -5.07
N PHE A 64 -12.53 -1.16 -4.79
CA PHE A 64 -11.43 -0.22 -4.64
C PHE A 64 -11.24 0.64 -5.89
N ARG A 65 -11.17 1.95 -5.69
CA ARG A 65 -10.85 2.91 -6.75
C ARG A 65 -10.13 4.13 -6.20
N TYR A 66 -9.19 4.66 -6.99
CA TYR A 66 -8.64 5.98 -6.76
C TYR A 66 -9.64 7.05 -7.23
N VAL A 67 -9.92 8.04 -6.37
CA VAL A 67 -10.91 9.11 -6.61
C VAL A 67 -10.27 10.49 -6.76
N ARG A 68 -9.06 10.68 -6.24
CA ARG A 68 -8.29 11.92 -6.39
C ARG A 68 -6.80 11.64 -6.32
N GLN A 69 -6.02 12.39 -7.08
CA GLN A 69 -4.57 12.31 -7.07
C GLN A 69 -3.96 13.71 -6.97
N ILE A 70 -2.97 13.86 -6.09
CA ILE A 70 -2.15 15.06 -5.93
C ILE A 70 -0.71 14.65 -6.14
N ILE A 71 0.01 15.33 -7.04
CA ILE A 71 1.43 15.10 -7.29
C ILE A 71 2.17 16.41 -7.04
N GLN A 72 3.26 16.36 -6.28
CA GLN A 72 4.14 17.50 -6.07
C GLN A 72 5.59 17.03 -6.04
N ALA A 73 6.41 17.54 -6.96
CA ALA A 73 7.82 17.15 -7.13
C ALA A 73 7.96 15.63 -7.25
N ASP A 74 8.54 14.99 -6.23
CA ASP A 74 8.80 13.55 -6.18
C ASP A 74 7.88 12.83 -5.17
N SER A 75 6.79 13.47 -4.76
CA SER A 75 5.77 12.90 -3.86
C SER A 75 4.40 12.84 -4.53
N ALA A 76 3.60 11.86 -4.16
CA ALA A 76 2.21 11.73 -4.55
C ALA A 76 1.31 11.37 -3.37
N MET A 77 0.05 11.79 -3.45
CA MET A 77 -1.03 11.34 -2.59
C MET A 77 -2.18 10.85 -3.46
N LEU A 78 -2.54 9.59 -3.34
CA LEU A 78 -3.61 8.93 -4.06
C LEU A 78 -4.75 8.66 -3.08
N GLU A 79 -5.83 9.42 -3.18
CA GLU A 79 -7.04 9.17 -2.40
C GLU A 79 -7.83 8.04 -3.04
N PHE A 80 -8.27 7.10 -2.20
CA PHE A 80 -9.08 5.97 -2.62
C PHE A 80 -10.36 5.83 -1.80
N GLU A 81 -11.30 5.09 -2.37
CA GLU A 81 -12.51 4.61 -1.72
C GLU A 81 -12.69 3.12 -1.99
N CYS A 82 -13.26 2.41 -1.02
CA CYS A 82 -13.72 1.03 -1.14
C CYS A 82 -14.75 0.71 -0.05
N SER A 83 -15.27 -0.52 -0.02
CA SER A 83 -16.20 -0.97 1.00
C SER A 83 -15.83 -2.35 1.53
N ILE A 84 -15.86 -2.52 2.85
CA ILE A 84 -15.67 -3.81 3.49
C ILE A 84 -16.88 -4.09 4.36
N GLU A 85 -17.61 -5.17 4.07
CA GLU A 85 -18.74 -5.62 4.90
C GLU A 85 -19.78 -4.49 5.15
N GLY A 86 -20.05 -3.67 4.13
CA GLY A 86 -20.99 -2.54 4.22
C GLY A 86 -20.44 -1.27 4.90
N ILE A 87 -19.17 -1.27 5.32
CA ILE A 87 -18.48 -0.09 5.84
C ILE A 87 -17.79 0.61 4.68
N HIS A 88 -18.20 1.84 4.39
CA HIS A 88 -17.50 2.70 3.44
C HIS A 88 -16.15 3.14 4.01
N ILE A 89 -15.10 2.95 3.23
CA ILE A 89 -13.72 3.27 3.56
C ILE A 89 -13.24 4.37 2.64
N ASN A 90 -12.50 5.31 3.21
CA ASN A 90 -11.75 6.30 2.46
C ASN A 90 -10.34 6.37 3.04
N GLY A 91 -9.36 6.50 2.18
CA GLY A 91 -7.97 6.52 2.60
C GLY A 91 -7.08 7.19 1.59
N VAL A 92 -5.81 7.29 1.94
CA VAL A 92 -4.78 7.82 1.05
C VAL A 92 -3.56 6.93 1.08
N ASP A 93 -3.00 6.69 -0.11
CA ASP A 93 -1.63 6.24 -0.29
C ASP A 93 -0.74 7.47 -0.47
N ILE A 94 0.25 7.64 0.39
CA ILE A 94 1.22 8.73 0.34
C ILE A 94 2.56 8.11 -0.05
N ILE A 95 3.08 8.54 -1.20
CA ILE A 95 4.18 7.88 -1.89
C ILE A 95 5.32 8.88 -2.08
N GLN A 96 6.53 8.49 -1.69
CA GLN A 96 7.77 9.18 -2.06
C GLN A 96 8.52 8.35 -3.10
N VAL A 97 9.03 9.02 -4.12
CA VAL A 97 9.81 8.40 -5.20
C VAL A 97 11.20 8.99 -5.22
N GLU A 98 12.22 8.13 -5.36
CA GLU A 98 13.58 8.55 -5.67
C GLU A 98 14.19 7.61 -6.70
N ASN A 99 14.99 8.15 -7.62
CA ASN A 99 15.67 7.35 -8.65
C ASN A 99 14.74 6.42 -9.47
N GLY A 100 13.45 6.76 -9.57
CA GLY A 100 12.46 5.97 -10.31
C GLY A 100 11.89 4.78 -9.52
N GLN A 101 12.10 4.72 -8.20
CA GLN A 101 11.54 3.71 -7.31
C GLN A 101 10.84 4.36 -6.12
N ILE A 102 9.89 3.65 -5.54
CA ILE A 102 9.20 4.07 -4.31
C ILE A 102 10.13 3.84 -3.12
N THR A 103 10.40 4.89 -2.35
CA THR A 103 11.23 4.83 -1.13
C THR A 103 10.41 4.88 0.15
N ASP A 104 9.25 5.55 0.12
CA ASP A 104 8.33 5.58 1.24
C ASP A 104 6.91 5.35 0.74
N PHE A 105 6.19 4.47 1.43
CA PHE A 105 4.80 4.18 1.16
C PHE A 105 4.00 4.21 2.45
N LYS A 106 3.08 5.15 2.57
CA LYS A 106 2.27 5.34 3.78
C LYS A 106 0.79 5.25 3.46
N VAL A 107 0.08 4.45 4.23
CA VAL A 107 -1.37 4.29 4.08
C VAL A 107 -2.05 4.89 5.30
N MET A 108 -3.06 5.72 5.05
CA MET A 108 -3.95 6.25 6.09
C MET A 108 -5.39 5.89 5.72
N VAL A 109 -6.17 5.43 6.69
CA VAL A 109 -7.55 4.96 6.46
C VAL A 109 -8.51 5.59 7.46
N ARG A 110 -9.72 5.89 7.00
CA ARG A 110 -10.87 6.29 7.81
C ARG A 110 -12.15 5.57 7.35
N PRO A 111 -13.18 5.47 8.21
CA PRO A 111 -13.23 5.83 9.63
C PRO A 111 -12.51 4.79 10.53
N LEU A 112 -12.49 5.02 11.86
CA LEU A 112 -11.90 4.08 12.83
C LEU A 112 -12.43 2.64 12.67
N LYS A 113 -13.72 2.47 12.35
CA LYS A 113 -14.30 1.16 12.06
C LYS A 113 -13.60 0.45 10.90
N ALA A 114 -13.20 1.19 9.87
CA ALA A 114 -12.43 0.66 8.75
C ALA A 114 -11.01 0.27 9.18
N VAL A 115 -10.35 1.11 9.99
CA VAL A 115 -9.02 0.79 10.55
C VAL A 115 -9.05 -0.53 11.33
N ASN A 116 -10.08 -0.74 12.16
CA ASN A 116 -10.24 -1.99 12.91
C ASN A 116 -10.43 -3.20 11.98
N LYS A 117 -11.20 -3.06 10.89
CA LYS A 117 -11.37 -4.14 9.90
C LYS A 117 -10.09 -4.46 9.14
N VAL A 118 -9.34 -3.44 8.75
CA VAL A 118 -8.02 -3.61 8.13
C VAL A 118 -7.08 -4.32 9.11
N HIS A 119 -7.08 -3.93 10.39
CA HIS A 119 -6.29 -4.58 11.44
C HIS A 119 -6.64 -6.07 11.59
N GLU A 120 -7.92 -6.41 11.73
CA GLU A 120 -8.39 -7.82 11.83
C GLU A 120 -7.83 -8.68 10.69
N ARG A 121 -7.93 -8.19 9.46
CA ARG A 121 -7.48 -8.91 8.27
C ARG A 121 -5.94 -8.99 8.19
N MET A 122 -5.24 -7.90 8.49
CA MET A 122 -3.78 -7.87 8.50
C MET A 122 -3.19 -8.81 9.55
N MET A 123 -3.78 -8.88 10.74
CA MET A 123 -3.36 -9.82 11.79
C MET A 123 -3.49 -11.28 11.33
N SER A 124 -4.63 -11.64 10.73
CA SER A 124 -4.82 -12.98 10.17
C SER A 124 -3.78 -13.33 9.11
N MET A 125 -3.39 -12.37 8.26
CA MET A 125 -2.32 -12.59 7.29
C MET A 125 -0.95 -12.75 7.95
N LEU A 126 -0.61 -11.88 8.91
CA LEU A 126 0.66 -11.94 9.64
C LEU A 126 0.81 -13.25 10.41
N GLU A 127 -0.26 -13.78 11.00
CA GLU A 127 -0.26 -15.09 11.64
C GLU A 127 0.06 -16.22 10.66
N THR A 128 -0.43 -16.15 9.41
CA THR A 128 -0.10 -17.14 8.38
C THR A 128 1.32 -17.00 7.82
N MET A 129 1.97 -15.86 8.04
CA MET A 129 3.31 -15.55 7.53
C MET A 129 4.40 -15.60 8.59
N ALA A 130 4.03 -15.53 9.87
CA ALA A 130 4.94 -15.87 10.95
C ALA A 130 5.48 -17.27 10.64
N PRO A 131 6.80 -17.47 10.58
CA PRO A 131 7.34 -18.81 10.50
C PRO A 131 6.72 -19.58 11.66
N SER A 132 6.18 -20.78 11.40
CA SER A 132 5.93 -21.75 12.44
C SER A 132 7.18 -21.75 13.30
N ALA A 133 7.08 -21.20 14.52
CA ALA A 133 8.20 -21.08 15.41
C ALA A 133 8.81 -22.47 15.51
N SER A 134 10.03 -22.61 14.98
CA SER A 134 10.76 -23.86 14.92
C SER A 134 10.86 -24.40 16.33
N ALA A 135 10.11 -25.47 16.60
CA ALA A 135 10.35 -26.38 17.71
C ALA A 135 11.58 -27.24 17.41
#